data_AF-A0A7S3SL13-F1
#
_entry.id   AF-A0A7S3SL13-F1
#
_cell.length_a   1.000
_cell.length_b   1.000
_cell.length_c   1.000
_cell.angle_alpha   90.00
_cell.angle_beta   90.00
_cell.angle_gamma   90.00
#
_symmetry.space_group_name_H-M   'P 1'
#
loop_
_entity.id
_entity.type
_entity.pdbx_description
1 polymer ?
#
loop_
_entity_poly.entity_id
_entity_poly.type
_entity_poly.pdbx_seq_one_letter_code
_entity_poly.pdbx_strand_id
1 'polypeptide(L)'
;MAGAIILAALLSPAVSPPPSPPPFPPGPPAPPPPPLPLSPGLTGDPHLHFADGGEADFRGEDGAVYNMLSHTNISVNGAWEMASFLLPLHWGGMKVRGSFVTDAYVVIKAASSGRTIRIEYSPNQPPTPLVHGLPGATAAKRLLAGEPGIAFEDVSASLEARKGGQGGGAEVLQVSTAGWKLEASARLIWRSTVPGKKQIDLSFAPLRDPLAPQLGTGKIVAPHGLIGQSYDGDGMAVDGKQDKYTDLWKAQGGGHEIATEAQAEGAIEGMGADYKMADFFGTDFKYSRFAVAEAPVRDVSKLAGTHRLVRLSGDAGVGTPSWRVSAGTIGDDERGEDHDDDDDIWRHLAPPEDTGEEDHAEAD
;
A
#
# COMPACT_ATOMS: atom_id res chain seq x y z
N MET A 1 -85.59 35.72 22.32
CA MET A 1 -85.03 36.28 23.56
C MET A 1 -83.88 35.40 23.98
N ALA A 2 -82.64 35.87 23.80
CA ALA A 2 -81.43 35.10 24.04
C ALA A 2 -80.97 35.31 25.48
N GLY A 3 -80.77 34.21 26.21
CA GLY A 3 -80.24 34.17 27.58
C GLY A 3 -78.71 34.09 27.59
N ALA A 4 -78.12 34.73 28.59
CA ALA A 4 -76.69 34.87 28.83
C ALA A 4 -76.04 33.62 29.43
N ILE A 5 -74.77 33.38 29.10
CA ILE A 5 -73.79 32.70 29.97
C ILE A 5 -72.45 33.41 29.80
N ILE A 6 -71.98 34.07 30.86
CA ILE A 6 -70.62 34.63 30.98
C ILE A 6 -69.73 33.54 31.59
N LEU A 7 -68.68 33.15 30.87
CA LEU A 7 -67.68 32.18 31.31
C LEU A 7 -66.43 32.93 31.80
N ALA A 8 -66.11 32.80 33.09
CA ALA A 8 -64.90 33.34 33.69
C ALA A 8 -63.69 32.44 33.36
N ALA A 9 -62.66 33.01 32.74
CA ALA A 9 -61.40 32.32 32.45
C ALA A 9 -60.45 32.44 33.65
N LEU A 10 -60.07 31.29 34.23
CA LEU A 10 -59.02 31.15 35.23
C LEU A 10 -57.65 31.08 34.52
N LEU A 11 -56.81 32.10 34.72
CA LEU A 11 -55.40 32.08 34.33
C LEU A 11 -54.61 31.18 35.30
N SER A 12 -53.94 30.15 34.78
CA SER A 12 -52.94 29.36 35.50
C SER A 12 -51.57 30.07 35.43
N PRO A 13 -50.78 30.09 36.53
CA PRO A 13 -49.45 30.69 36.51
C PRO A 13 -48.43 29.78 35.79
N ALA A 14 -47.58 30.40 34.96
CA ALA A 14 -46.48 29.75 34.26
C ALA A 14 -45.38 29.30 35.24
N VAL A 15 -45.00 28.02 35.17
CA VAL A 15 -43.88 27.45 35.93
C VAL A 15 -42.59 27.68 35.12
N SER A 16 -41.63 28.39 35.71
CA SER A 16 -40.30 28.62 35.12
C SER A 16 -39.46 27.34 35.10
N PRO A 17 -38.65 27.09 34.04
CA PRO A 17 -37.74 25.95 33.99
C PRO A 17 -36.59 26.08 35.02
N PRO A 18 -36.03 24.96 35.51
CA PRO A 18 -34.93 24.97 36.45
C PRO A 18 -33.63 25.52 35.82
N PRO A 19 -32.74 26.14 36.62
CA PRO A 19 -31.47 26.67 36.13
C PRO A 19 -30.53 25.54 35.68
N SER A 20 -29.75 25.82 34.64
CA SER A 20 -28.74 24.88 34.11
C SER A 20 -27.60 24.65 35.10
N PRO A 21 -27.01 23.43 35.15
CA PRO A 21 -25.87 23.15 36.01
C PRO A 21 -24.62 23.96 35.57
N PRO A 22 -23.71 24.29 36.50
CA PRO A 22 -22.48 24.99 36.16
C PRO A 22 -21.56 24.13 35.27
N PRO A 23 -20.75 24.73 34.39
CA PRO A 23 -19.79 24.00 33.58
C PRO A 23 -18.75 23.30 34.46
N PHE A 24 -18.38 22.07 34.09
CA PHE A 24 -17.32 21.32 34.76
C PHE A 24 -15.98 22.07 34.66
N PRO A 25 -15.14 22.05 35.71
CA PRO A 25 -13.79 22.57 35.61
C PRO A 25 -12.99 21.79 34.55
N PRO A 26 -12.08 22.45 33.80
CA PRO A 26 -11.22 21.76 32.85
C PRO A 26 -10.40 20.70 33.58
N GLY A 27 -10.46 19.46 33.08
CA GLY A 27 -9.63 18.37 33.60
C GLY A 27 -8.14 18.68 33.46
N PRO A 28 -7.28 18.03 34.25
CA PRO A 28 -5.83 18.18 34.10
C PRO A 28 -5.42 17.81 32.67
N PRO A 29 -4.43 18.52 32.08
CA PRO A 29 -3.92 18.19 30.76
C PRO A 29 -3.46 16.73 30.74
N ALA A 30 -3.83 16.00 29.68
CA ALA A 30 -3.40 14.62 29.50
C ALA A 30 -1.86 14.57 29.51
N PRO A 31 -1.25 13.54 30.14
CA PRO A 31 0.19 13.34 30.02
C PRO A 31 0.55 13.17 28.54
N PRO A 32 1.70 13.70 28.10
CA PRO A 32 2.15 13.49 26.72
C PRO A 32 2.25 11.98 26.46
N PRO A 33 1.86 11.51 25.26
CA PRO A 33 2.04 10.11 24.91
C PRO A 33 3.51 9.73 25.06
N PRO A 34 3.83 8.50 25.56
CA PRO A 34 5.20 8.03 25.57
C PRO A 34 5.73 8.05 24.13
N PRO A 35 6.96 8.54 23.89
CA PRO A 35 7.56 8.44 22.56
C PRO A 35 7.61 6.96 22.18
N LEU A 36 7.04 6.63 21.02
CA LEU A 36 7.30 5.36 20.38
C LEU A 36 8.81 5.29 20.13
N PRO A 37 9.50 4.18 20.45
CA PRO A 37 10.84 3.98 19.91
C PRO A 37 10.69 3.72 18.41
N LEU A 38 10.78 4.79 17.62
CA LEU A 38 11.16 4.68 16.22
C LEU A 38 12.59 4.12 16.23
N SER A 39 12.76 2.87 15.79
CA SER A 39 14.07 2.47 15.32
C SER A 39 14.24 3.10 13.94
N PRO A 40 15.22 3.99 13.71
CA PRO A 40 15.56 4.43 12.37
C PRO A 40 16.14 3.21 11.65
N GLY A 41 15.32 2.58 10.81
CA GLY A 41 15.76 1.57 9.87
C GLY A 41 15.80 2.19 8.50
N LEU A 42 16.98 2.25 7.88
CA LEU A 42 17.07 2.42 6.44
C LEU A 42 16.41 1.22 5.80
N THR A 43 15.27 1.48 5.19
CA THR A 43 14.37 0.51 4.56
C THR A 43 14.15 1.00 3.13
N GLY A 44 14.33 0.14 2.12
CA GLY A 44 14.36 0.59 0.73
C GLY A 44 14.25 -0.53 -0.31
N ASP A 45 13.53 -1.60 -0.04
CA ASP A 45 12.96 -2.48 -1.05
C ASP A 45 11.42 -2.36 -0.99
N PRO A 46 10.63 -3.04 -1.84
CA PRO A 46 9.19 -2.82 -1.84
C PRO A 46 8.56 -3.09 -0.46
N HIS A 47 8.13 -2.00 0.16
CA HIS A 47 7.42 -2.02 1.44
C HIS A 47 5.99 -2.46 1.17
N LEU A 48 5.58 -3.57 1.78
CA LEU A 48 4.16 -3.90 1.87
C LEU A 48 3.56 -3.08 3.00
N HIS A 49 2.59 -2.24 2.68
CA HIS A 49 1.77 -1.54 3.66
C HIS A 49 0.39 -2.19 3.71
N PHE A 50 -0.02 -2.65 4.89
CA PHE A 50 -1.29 -3.34 5.11
C PHE A 50 -2.40 -2.37 5.51
N ALA A 51 -3.65 -2.79 5.32
CA ALA A 51 -4.84 -1.94 5.51
C ALA A 51 -4.96 -1.35 6.92
N ASP A 52 -4.55 -2.11 7.94
CA ASP A 52 -4.54 -1.68 9.34
C ASP A 52 -3.18 -1.08 9.76
N GLY A 53 -2.28 -0.74 8.83
CA GLY A 53 -1.02 -0.08 9.12
C GLY A 53 0.08 -0.99 9.68
N GLY A 54 -0.01 -2.29 9.43
CA GLY A 54 1.15 -3.19 9.56
C GLY A 54 2.06 -3.04 8.34
N GLU A 55 3.33 -3.37 8.51
CA GLU A 55 4.33 -3.27 7.43
C GLU A 55 5.23 -4.50 7.37
N ALA A 56 5.69 -4.86 6.17
CA ALA A 56 6.68 -5.90 5.97
C ALA A 56 7.39 -5.74 4.63
N ASP A 57 8.61 -6.25 4.52
CA ASP A 57 9.37 -6.20 3.27
C ASP A 57 9.22 -7.50 2.51
N PHE A 58 9.17 -7.42 1.18
CA PHE A 58 9.02 -8.59 0.34
C PHE A 58 9.99 -8.55 -0.84
N ARG A 59 10.82 -9.58 -0.93
CA ARG A 59 11.71 -9.81 -2.07
C ARG A 59 11.15 -10.88 -3.00
N GLY A 60 10.45 -10.51 -4.07
CA GLY A 60 10.03 -11.48 -5.09
C GLY A 60 11.22 -12.16 -5.78
N GLU A 61 11.07 -13.42 -6.18
CA GLU A 61 12.03 -14.08 -7.07
C GLU A 61 12.11 -13.36 -8.43
N ASP A 62 13.27 -13.43 -9.09
CA ASP A 62 13.48 -12.79 -10.40
C ASP A 62 12.56 -13.38 -11.47
N GLY A 63 11.81 -12.52 -12.15
CA GLY A 63 10.82 -12.90 -13.17
C GLY A 63 9.58 -13.61 -12.64
N ALA A 64 9.44 -13.75 -11.31
CA ALA A 64 8.28 -14.40 -10.72
C ALA A 64 7.09 -13.44 -10.60
N VAL A 65 5.90 -14.02 -10.59
CA VAL A 65 4.64 -13.31 -10.47
C VAL A 65 4.00 -13.71 -9.15
N TYR A 66 3.52 -12.74 -8.38
CA TYR A 66 2.84 -12.99 -7.10
C TYR A 66 1.47 -12.32 -7.08
N ASN A 67 0.50 -12.97 -6.44
CA ASN A 67 -0.81 -12.38 -6.23
C ASN A 67 -0.78 -11.33 -5.11
N MET A 68 -1.19 -10.11 -5.44
CA MET A 68 -1.19 -8.96 -4.53
C MET A 68 -2.58 -8.79 -3.89
N LEU A 69 -3.62 -8.96 -4.70
CA LEU A 69 -5.02 -8.90 -4.29
C LEU A 69 -5.81 -9.97 -5.05
N SER A 70 -6.62 -10.74 -4.33
CA SER A 70 -7.59 -11.68 -4.87
C SER A 70 -8.91 -11.51 -4.14
N HIS A 71 -9.98 -11.31 -4.90
CA HIS A 71 -11.36 -11.23 -4.43
C HIS A 71 -12.30 -11.81 -5.51
N THR A 72 -13.58 -12.01 -5.18
CA THR A 72 -14.59 -12.69 -6.03
C THR A 72 -14.53 -12.34 -7.52
N ASN A 73 -14.34 -11.06 -7.85
CA ASN A 73 -14.43 -10.54 -9.21
C ASN A 73 -13.14 -9.86 -9.70
N ILE A 74 -12.06 -9.86 -8.91
CA ILE A 74 -10.79 -9.22 -9.27
C ILE A 74 -9.61 -10.03 -8.74
N SER A 75 -8.59 -10.21 -9.58
CA SER A 75 -7.28 -10.74 -9.21
C SER A 75 -6.21 -9.79 -9.76
N VAL A 76 -5.29 -9.36 -8.91
CA VAL A 76 -4.18 -8.48 -9.27
C VAL A 76 -2.88 -9.18 -8.94
N ASN A 77 -2.03 -9.31 -9.95
CA ASN A 77 -0.72 -9.91 -9.84
C ASN A 77 0.36 -8.86 -10.13
N GLY A 78 1.47 -8.93 -9.40
CA GLY A 78 2.68 -8.15 -9.68
C GLY A 78 3.78 -9.06 -10.19
N ALA A 79 4.44 -8.69 -11.28
CA ALA A 79 5.67 -9.31 -11.75
C ALA A 79 6.86 -8.64 -11.08
N TRP A 80 7.79 -9.45 -10.58
CA TRP A 80 8.94 -9.00 -9.81
C TRP A 80 10.21 -9.24 -10.61
N GLU A 81 11.07 -8.24 -10.66
CA GLU A 81 12.38 -8.36 -11.27
C GLU A 81 13.47 -7.86 -10.31
N MET A 82 14.62 -8.53 -10.34
CA MET A 82 15.80 -8.09 -9.62
C MET A 82 16.31 -6.79 -10.22
N ALA A 83 16.49 -5.79 -9.36
CA ALA A 83 17.20 -4.58 -9.73
C ALA A 83 18.14 -4.17 -8.62
N SER A 84 19.13 -3.36 -8.99
CA SER A 84 20.03 -2.76 -8.01
C SER A 84 19.99 -1.26 -8.12
N PHE A 85 20.13 -0.60 -6.98
CA PHE A 85 20.26 0.84 -6.87
C PHE A 85 21.38 1.19 -5.87
N LEU A 86 21.82 2.44 -5.91
CA LEU A 86 22.87 2.94 -5.03
C LEU A 86 22.28 3.82 -3.94
N LEU A 87 22.71 3.60 -2.70
CA LEU A 87 22.43 4.55 -1.62
C LEU A 87 23.17 5.89 -1.85
N PRO A 88 22.78 6.98 -1.16
CA PRO A 88 23.51 8.23 -1.22
C PRO A 88 24.98 8.11 -0.84
N LEU A 89 25.82 9.02 -1.35
CA LEU A 89 27.27 8.98 -1.12
C LEU A 89 27.64 9.14 0.36
N HIS A 90 26.84 9.86 1.14
CA HIS A 90 27.03 9.97 2.59
C HIS A 90 26.77 8.65 3.34
N TRP A 91 26.15 7.65 2.67
CA TRP A 91 26.03 6.26 3.12
C TRP A 91 27.06 5.34 2.42
N GLY A 92 28.19 5.89 1.96
CA GLY A 92 29.26 5.13 1.31
C GLY A 92 28.95 4.64 -0.11
N GLY A 93 27.86 5.11 -0.73
CA GLY A 93 27.48 4.72 -2.10
C GLY A 93 27.19 3.22 -2.26
N MET A 94 26.78 2.56 -1.17
CA MET A 94 26.54 1.12 -1.13
C MET A 94 25.50 0.69 -2.17
N LYS A 95 25.77 -0.42 -2.86
CA LYS A 95 24.85 -1.04 -3.80
C LYS A 95 23.88 -1.96 -3.06
N VAL A 96 22.59 -1.75 -3.26
CA VAL A 96 21.54 -2.64 -2.76
C VAL A 96 21.02 -3.48 -3.92
N ARG A 97 21.01 -4.80 -3.76
CA ARG A 97 20.32 -5.73 -4.65
C ARG A 97 18.95 -6.04 -4.06
N GLY A 98 17.90 -5.51 -4.65
CA GLY A 98 16.51 -5.74 -4.29
C GLY A 98 15.75 -6.46 -5.41
N SER A 99 14.44 -6.52 -5.24
CA SER A 99 13.49 -6.84 -6.31
C SER A 99 12.39 -5.81 -6.30
N PHE A 100 11.86 -5.45 -7.46
CA PHE A 100 10.77 -4.48 -7.58
C PHE A 100 9.62 -5.08 -8.34
N VAL A 101 8.39 -4.67 -8.03
CA VAL A 101 7.27 -4.89 -8.94
C VAL A 101 7.53 -4.05 -10.18
N THR A 102 7.66 -4.68 -11.35
CA THR A 102 7.94 -3.97 -12.61
C THR A 102 6.74 -3.92 -13.53
N ASP A 103 5.83 -4.89 -13.39
CA ASP A 103 4.67 -5.06 -14.26
C ASP A 103 3.46 -5.52 -13.43
N ALA A 104 2.26 -5.11 -13.84
CA ALA A 104 1.01 -5.44 -13.16
C ALA A 104 0.02 -6.08 -14.13
N TYR A 105 -0.61 -7.17 -13.68
CA TYR A 105 -1.60 -7.92 -14.45
C TYR A 105 -2.89 -8.04 -13.66
N VAL A 106 -3.98 -7.57 -14.26
CA VAL A 106 -5.30 -7.51 -13.62
C VAL A 106 -6.26 -8.40 -14.39
N VAL A 107 -6.99 -9.26 -13.68
CA VAL A 107 -8.11 -10.05 -14.21
C VAL A 107 -9.37 -9.63 -13.48
N ILE A 108 -10.41 -9.23 -14.22
CA ILE A 108 -11.69 -8.79 -13.67
C ILE A 108 -12.83 -9.58 -14.31
N LYS A 109 -13.81 -10.00 -13.50
CA LYS A 109 -15.12 -10.43 -13.99
C LYS A 109 -16.11 -9.28 -13.83
N ALA A 110 -16.61 -8.76 -14.94
CA ALA A 110 -17.63 -7.71 -14.94
C ALA A 110 -18.90 -8.23 -14.23
N ALA A 111 -19.49 -7.41 -13.36
CA ALA A 111 -20.45 -7.86 -12.37
C ALA A 111 -21.76 -8.39 -12.97
N SER A 112 -22.19 -7.88 -14.13
CA SER A 112 -23.48 -8.24 -14.72
C SER A 112 -23.36 -9.36 -15.75
N SER A 113 -22.39 -9.30 -16.66
CA SER A 113 -22.23 -10.32 -17.70
C SER A 113 -21.30 -11.47 -17.32
N GLY A 114 -20.49 -11.33 -16.26
CA GLY A 114 -19.42 -12.26 -15.94
C GLY A 114 -18.26 -12.25 -16.94
N ARG A 115 -18.27 -11.31 -17.90
CA ARG A 115 -17.23 -11.17 -18.92
C ARG A 115 -15.88 -10.92 -18.28
N THR A 116 -14.87 -11.63 -18.76
CA THR A 116 -13.49 -11.47 -18.29
C THR A 116 -12.81 -10.32 -19.03
N ILE A 117 -12.37 -9.32 -18.28
CA ILE A 117 -11.50 -8.22 -18.74
C ILE A 117 -10.11 -8.49 -18.17
N ARG A 118 -9.08 -8.33 -19.01
CA ARG A 118 -7.68 -8.43 -18.60
C ARG A 118 -6.96 -7.13 -18.89
N ILE A 119 -6.16 -6.65 -17.94
CA ILE A 119 -5.35 -5.43 -18.11
C ILE A 119 -3.90 -5.78 -17.85
N GLU A 120 -3.05 -5.53 -18.84
CA GLU A 120 -1.60 -5.59 -18.72
C GLU A 120 -1.06 -4.17 -18.54
N TYR A 121 -0.15 -3.98 -17.58
CA TYR A 121 0.63 -2.76 -17.44
C TYR A 121 2.10 -3.07 -17.24
N SER A 122 2.87 -2.89 -18.31
CA SER A 122 4.29 -3.25 -18.38
C SER A 122 5.12 -2.03 -18.85
N PRO A 123 5.35 -1.01 -17.99
CA PRO A 123 5.91 0.28 -18.38
C PRO A 123 7.34 0.22 -18.91
N ASN A 124 8.06 -0.88 -18.62
CA ASN A 124 9.39 -1.16 -19.14
C ASN A 124 9.37 -1.85 -20.53
N GLN A 125 8.20 -2.28 -21.01
CA GLN A 125 7.99 -2.97 -22.28
C GLN A 125 6.76 -2.39 -23.03
N PRO A 126 6.82 -1.14 -23.52
CA PRO A 126 5.71 -0.53 -24.24
C PRO A 126 5.40 -1.26 -25.57
N PRO A 127 4.15 -1.24 -26.06
CA PRO A 127 3.08 -0.29 -25.68
C PRO A 127 2.07 -0.86 -24.67
N THR A 128 2.12 -0.42 -23.41
CA THR A 128 1.15 -0.73 -22.34
C THR A 128 0.72 0.58 -21.64
N PRO A 129 -0.43 0.63 -20.92
CA PRO A 129 -1.37 -0.45 -20.61
C PRO A 129 -2.21 -0.95 -21.81
N LEU A 130 -2.54 -2.24 -21.80
CA LEU A 130 -3.42 -2.90 -22.76
C LEU A 130 -4.63 -3.53 -22.06
N VAL A 131 -5.84 -3.24 -22.56
CA VAL A 131 -7.10 -3.78 -22.05
C VAL A 131 -7.68 -4.78 -23.05
N HIS A 132 -7.84 -6.03 -22.61
CA HIS A 132 -8.38 -7.13 -23.39
C HIS A 132 -9.79 -7.52 -22.92
N GLY A 133 -10.57 -8.14 -23.81
CA GLY A 133 -11.86 -8.74 -23.45
C GLY A 133 -13.06 -7.79 -23.47
N LEU A 134 -12.89 -6.54 -23.94
CA LEU A 134 -13.99 -5.59 -24.12
C LEU A 134 -15.05 -6.12 -25.10
N PRO A 135 -16.34 -5.76 -24.93
CA PRO A 135 -17.41 -6.20 -25.82
C PRO A 135 -17.18 -5.70 -27.26
N GLY A 136 -17.32 -6.60 -28.23
CA GLY A 136 -17.16 -6.28 -29.65
C GLY A 136 -15.72 -5.99 -30.11
N ALA A 137 -14.74 -6.01 -29.20
CA ALA A 137 -13.33 -5.80 -29.54
C ALA A 137 -12.64 -7.13 -29.89
N THR A 138 -11.98 -7.18 -31.04
CA THR A 138 -11.14 -8.33 -31.46
C THR A 138 -9.67 -8.17 -31.10
N ALA A 139 -9.26 -6.94 -30.76
CA ALA A 139 -7.91 -6.58 -30.34
C ALA A 139 -7.92 -5.87 -28.98
N ALA A 140 -6.75 -5.81 -28.33
CA ALA A 140 -6.59 -5.06 -27.10
C ALA A 140 -6.74 -3.55 -27.34
N LYS A 141 -7.40 -2.83 -26.43
CA LYS A 141 -7.42 -1.37 -26.42
C LYS A 141 -6.23 -0.86 -25.61
N ARG A 142 -5.39 -0.04 -26.23
CA ARG A 142 -4.34 0.70 -25.52
C ARG A 142 -4.95 1.89 -24.76
N LEU A 143 -4.49 2.11 -23.53
CA LEU A 143 -4.79 3.33 -22.78
C LEU A 143 -3.65 4.34 -22.98
N LEU A 144 -4.00 5.62 -23.12
CA LEU A 144 -3.08 6.72 -23.31
C LEU A 144 -3.32 7.78 -22.24
N ALA A 145 -2.23 8.37 -21.74
CA ALA A 145 -2.29 9.35 -20.67
C ALA A 145 -3.03 10.61 -21.16
N GLY A 146 -4.05 11.04 -20.42
CA GLY A 146 -4.87 12.21 -20.76
C GLY A 146 -5.96 11.95 -21.81
N GLU A 147 -6.05 10.74 -22.35
CA GLU A 147 -7.20 10.33 -23.16
C GLU A 147 -8.32 9.74 -22.29
N PRO A 148 -9.59 9.78 -22.75
CA PRO A 148 -10.66 9.08 -22.08
C PRO A 148 -10.37 7.59 -21.93
N GLY A 149 -10.56 7.08 -20.73
CA GLY A 149 -10.37 5.67 -20.40
C GLY A 149 -11.38 4.72 -21.06
N ILE A 150 -11.58 3.58 -20.42
CA ILE A 150 -12.65 2.64 -20.70
C ILE A 150 -13.64 2.62 -19.55
N ALA A 151 -14.90 2.37 -19.88
CA ALA A 151 -15.94 2.00 -18.94
C ALA A 151 -16.77 0.87 -19.56
N PHE A 152 -17.00 -0.20 -18.80
CA PHE A 152 -17.85 -1.31 -19.17
C PHE A 152 -18.46 -1.92 -17.92
N GLU A 153 -19.78 -1.87 -17.79
CA GLU A 153 -20.49 -2.27 -16.56
C GLU A 153 -19.94 -1.54 -15.33
N ASP A 154 -19.47 -2.27 -14.33
CA ASP A 154 -18.86 -1.76 -13.11
C ASP A 154 -17.34 -1.56 -13.26
N VAL A 155 -16.76 -1.84 -14.42
CA VAL A 155 -15.31 -1.76 -14.67
C VAL A 155 -14.95 -0.45 -15.36
N SER A 156 -13.99 0.27 -14.81
CA SER A 156 -13.34 1.40 -15.47
C SER A 156 -11.82 1.28 -15.43
N ALA A 157 -11.15 1.80 -16.45
CA ALA A 157 -9.70 1.94 -16.44
C ALA A 157 -9.24 3.16 -17.23
N SER A 158 -8.27 3.90 -16.71
CA SER A 158 -7.69 5.09 -17.35
C SER A 158 -6.20 5.18 -17.04
N LEU A 159 -5.46 5.89 -17.89
CA LEU A 159 -4.06 6.22 -17.64
C LEU A 159 -3.94 7.73 -17.44
N GLU A 160 -3.23 8.14 -16.41
CA GLU A 160 -2.95 9.54 -16.12
C GLU A 160 -1.45 9.77 -15.99
N ALA A 161 -0.97 10.88 -16.52
CA ALA A 161 0.39 11.35 -16.23
C ALA A 161 0.33 12.27 -15.01
N ARG A 162 0.92 11.85 -13.89
CA ARG A 162 1.14 12.72 -12.73
C ARG A 162 2.50 13.40 -12.88
N LYS A 163 2.51 14.72 -12.75
CA LYS A 163 3.77 15.45 -12.62
C LYS A 163 4.37 15.12 -11.26
N GLY A 164 5.58 14.59 -11.23
CA GLY A 164 6.32 14.32 -10.01
C GLY A 164 7.41 15.36 -9.77
N GLY A 165 7.97 15.32 -8.56
CA GLY A 165 9.16 16.08 -8.15
C GLY A 165 10.46 15.42 -8.63
N GLN A 166 11.45 15.32 -7.75
CA GLN A 166 12.84 14.95 -8.06
C GLN A 166 13.01 13.55 -8.69
N GLY A 167 12.01 12.65 -8.57
CA GLY A 167 11.95 11.31 -9.19
C GLY A 167 11.38 11.26 -10.61
N GLY A 168 10.98 12.40 -11.18
CA GLY A 168 10.32 12.48 -12.49
C GLY A 168 8.81 12.27 -12.44
N GLY A 169 8.13 12.43 -13.58
CA GLY A 169 6.69 12.18 -13.67
C GLY A 169 6.35 10.69 -13.53
N ALA A 170 5.16 10.39 -12.99
CA ALA A 170 4.63 9.05 -12.88
C ALA A 170 3.49 8.81 -13.88
N GLU A 171 3.42 7.62 -14.45
CA GLU A 171 2.26 7.16 -15.23
C GLU A 171 1.40 6.28 -14.32
N VAL A 172 0.18 6.70 -14.04
CA VAL A 172 -0.72 6.04 -13.09
C VAL A 172 -1.86 5.39 -13.83
N LEU A 173 -1.84 4.06 -13.88
CA LEU A 173 -2.99 3.28 -14.32
C LEU A 173 -3.98 3.22 -13.15
N GLN A 174 -5.18 3.76 -13.37
CA GLN A 174 -6.30 3.61 -12.45
C GLN A 174 -7.24 2.55 -12.99
N VAL A 175 -7.63 1.60 -12.14
CA VAL A 175 -8.62 0.58 -12.44
C VAL A 175 -9.64 0.56 -11.32
N SER A 176 -10.93 0.52 -11.64
CA SER A 176 -11.99 0.38 -10.63
C SER A 176 -13.00 -0.67 -11.04
N THR A 177 -13.58 -1.32 -10.03
CA THR A 177 -14.71 -2.26 -10.11
C THR A 177 -15.82 -1.79 -9.16
N ALA A 178 -16.91 -2.54 -8.99
CA ALA A 178 -17.87 -2.25 -7.93
C ALA A 178 -17.30 -2.37 -6.50
N GLY A 179 -16.21 -3.13 -6.31
CA GLY A 179 -15.67 -3.47 -4.99
C GLY A 179 -14.34 -2.82 -4.65
N TRP A 180 -13.52 -2.53 -5.66
CA TRP A 180 -12.12 -2.20 -5.50
C TRP A 180 -11.70 -1.10 -6.47
N LYS A 181 -10.85 -0.21 -5.99
CA LYS A 181 -10.01 0.69 -6.78
C LYS A 181 -8.56 0.22 -6.66
N LEU A 182 -7.87 0.16 -7.79
CA LEU A 182 -6.44 -0.07 -7.92
C LEU A 182 -5.82 1.17 -8.56
N GLU A 183 -4.72 1.65 -7.99
CA GLU A 183 -3.78 2.55 -8.66
C GLU A 183 -2.45 1.81 -8.82
N ALA A 184 -1.94 1.72 -10.05
CA ALA A 184 -0.62 1.21 -10.36
C ALA A 184 0.22 2.38 -10.89
N SER A 185 1.13 2.90 -10.07
CA SER A 185 1.96 4.07 -10.39
C SER A 185 3.32 3.62 -10.89
N ALA A 186 3.60 3.88 -12.17
CA ALA A 186 4.91 3.61 -12.74
C ALA A 186 5.84 4.82 -12.58
N ARG A 187 6.97 4.62 -11.92
CA ARG A 187 8.00 5.63 -11.68
C ARG A 187 9.39 5.05 -11.80
N LEU A 188 10.40 5.91 -11.95
CA LEU A 188 11.79 5.45 -12.04
C LEU A 188 12.23 4.81 -10.73
N ILE A 189 13.01 3.73 -10.82
CA ILE A 189 13.77 3.25 -9.67
C ILE A 189 14.88 4.28 -9.43
N TRP A 190 14.76 5.02 -8.33
CA TRP A 190 15.72 6.07 -7.99
C TRP A 190 17.13 5.49 -7.86
N ARG A 191 18.12 6.16 -8.46
CA ARG A 191 19.53 5.72 -8.48
C ARG A 191 19.71 4.26 -8.95
N SER A 192 18.81 3.78 -9.81
CA SER A 192 18.97 2.47 -10.42
C SER A 192 20.31 2.37 -11.15
N THR A 193 20.93 1.22 -11.01
CA THR A 193 22.10 0.82 -11.81
C THR A 193 21.74 0.57 -13.27
N VAL A 194 20.43 0.45 -13.59
CA VAL A 194 19.90 0.36 -14.95
C VAL A 194 19.17 1.66 -15.30
N PRO A 195 19.75 2.54 -16.12
CA PRO A 195 19.13 3.82 -16.46
C PRO A 195 17.73 3.65 -17.06
N GLY A 196 16.77 4.44 -16.58
CA GLY A 196 15.42 4.46 -17.10
C GLY A 196 14.52 3.31 -16.65
N LYS A 197 15.03 2.37 -15.83
CA LYS A 197 14.21 1.28 -15.27
C LYS A 197 13.11 1.84 -14.36
N LYS A 198 11.88 1.38 -14.57
CA LYS A 198 10.71 1.75 -13.78
C LYS A 198 10.27 0.62 -12.84
N GLN A 199 9.76 1.01 -11.68
CA GLN A 199 8.96 0.17 -10.77
C GLN A 199 7.48 0.54 -10.90
N ILE A 200 6.61 -0.31 -10.34
CA ILE A 200 5.18 -0.06 -10.14
C ILE A 200 4.87 -0.12 -8.64
N ASP A 201 4.21 0.92 -8.16
CA ASP A 201 3.60 0.96 -6.84
C ASP A 201 2.12 0.66 -6.95
N LEU A 202 1.69 -0.37 -6.25
CA LEU A 202 0.31 -0.82 -6.26
C LEU A 202 -0.39 -0.23 -5.03
N SER A 203 -1.53 0.41 -5.23
CA SER A 203 -2.39 0.88 -4.16
C SER A 203 -3.79 0.32 -4.36
N PHE A 204 -4.32 -0.35 -3.35
CA PHE A 204 -5.64 -0.94 -3.33
C PHE A 204 -6.49 -0.19 -2.33
N ALA A 205 -7.69 0.22 -2.75
CA ALA A 205 -8.67 0.83 -1.88
C ALA A 205 -10.02 0.14 -2.09
N PRO A 206 -10.63 -0.44 -1.06
CA PRO A 206 -11.99 -0.96 -1.17
C PRO A 206 -12.99 0.20 -1.38
N LEU A 207 -13.88 0.02 -2.37
CA LEU A 207 -14.95 0.98 -2.69
C LEU A 207 -16.23 0.72 -1.89
N ARG A 208 -16.30 -0.44 -1.23
CA ARG A 208 -17.32 -0.86 -0.27
C ARG A 208 -16.67 -1.72 0.80
N ASP A 209 -17.38 -2.00 1.88
CA ASP A 209 -16.90 -2.95 2.90
C ASP A 209 -16.49 -4.28 2.23
N PRO A 210 -15.20 -4.68 2.34
CA PRO A 210 -14.68 -5.89 1.71
C PRO A 210 -15.27 -7.17 2.30
N LEU A 211 -15.85 -7.10 3.51
CA LEU A 211 -16.52 -8.21 4.18
C LEU A 211 -18.04 -8.15 4.05
N ALA A 212 -18.59 -7.14 3.36
CA ALA A 212 -20.01 -7.11 3.08
C ALA A 212 -20.40 -8.26 2.14
N PRO A 213 -21.56 -8.92 2.38
CA PRO A 213 -22.09 -9.96 1.52
C PRO A 213 -22.08 -9.57 0.04
N GLN A 214 -21.63 -10.48 -0.82
CA GLN A 214 -21.62 -10.27 -2.26
C GLN A 214 -23.05 -10.11 -2.78
N LEU A 215 -23.24 -9.12 -3.65
CA LEU A 215 -24.51 -8.90 -4.32
C LEU A 215 -24.90 -10.14 -5.13
N GLY A 216 -26.14 -10.60 -4.97
CA GLY A 216 -26.68 -11.76 -5.67
C GLY A 216 -26.51 -13.11 -4.96
N THR A 217 -25.44 -13.30 -4.16
CA THR A 217 -25.25 -14.57 -3.40
C THR A 217 -25.55 -14.43 -1.91
N GLY A 218 -25.40 -13.22 -1.35
CA GLY A 218 -25.53 -13.00 0.10
C GLY A 218 -24.42 -13.64 0.94
N LYS A 219 -23.37 -14.19 0.29
CA LYS A 219 -22.23 -14.84 0.95
C LYS A 219 -21.05 -13.88 1.06
N ILE A 220 -20.17 -14.12 2.02
CA ILE A 220 -18.97 -13.31 2.25
C ILE A 220 -17.76 -14.00 1.63
N VAL A 221 -16.94 -13.22 0.92
CA VAL A 221 -15.65 -13.66 0.38
C VAL A 221 -14.64 -12.65 0.89
N ALA A 222 -13.94 -12.99 1.97
CA ALA A 222 -12.87 -12.13 2.45
C ALA A 222 -11.73 -12.08 1.40
N PRO A 223 -11.18 -10.89 1.11
CA PRO A 223 -10.07 -10.76 0.18
C PRO A 223 -8.81 -11.47 0.69
N HIS A 224 -7.93 -11.80 -0.24
CA HIS A 224 -6.62 -12.38 0.03
C HIS A 224 -5.57 -11.84 -0.95
N GLY A 225 -4.38 -12.42 -0.95
CA GLY A 225 -3.20 -11.93 -1.67
C GLY A 225 -2.19 -11.37 -0.69
N LEU A 226 -0.97 -11.06 -1.15
CA LEU A 226 0.08 -10.52 -0.27
C LEU A 226 -0.44 -9.31 0.52
N ILE A 227 -1.15 -8.40 -0.14
CA ILE A 227 -1.79 -7.23 0.48
C ILE A 227 -3.25 -7.52 0.86
N GLY A 228 -4.03 -8.12 -0.04
CA GLY A 228 -5.48 -8.20 0.13
C GLY A 228 -5.94 -8.93 1.40
N GLN A 229 -5.13 -9.82 1.96
CA GLN A 229 -5.44 -10.53 3.21
C GLN A 229 -5.54 -9.61 4.44
N SER A 230 -4.97 -8.41 4.40
CA SER A 230 -5.05 -7.46 5.51
C SER A 230 -6.42 -6.80 5.66
N TYR A 231 -7.32 -6.98 4.70
CA TYR A 231 -8.69 -6.47 4.77
C TYR A 231 -9.62 -7.51 5.41
N ASP A 232 -9.30 -7.91 6.65
CA ASP A 232 -9.98 -8.95 7.42
C ASP A 232 -10.90 -8.41 8.53
N GLY A 233 -10.88 -7.10 8.75
CA GLY A 233 -11.82 -6.40 9.63
C GLY A 233 -11.57 -6.64 11.12
N ASP A 234 -10.39 -7.14 11.50
CA ASP A 234 -10.07 -7.40 12.90
C ASP A 234 -9.44 -6.17 13.61
N GLY A 235 -9.00 -5.17 12.86
CA GLY A 235 -8.40 -3.94 13.37
C GLY A 235 -7.00 -4.17 13.96
N MET A 236 -6.29 -5.20 13.50
CA MET A 236 -4.97 -5.58 13.98
C MET A 236 -3.92 -5.35 12.89
N ALA A 237 -3.08 -4.36 13.14
CA ALA A 237 -1.82 -4.20 12.42
C ALA A 237 -0.89 -5.36 12.79
N VAL A 238 -0.28 -6.00 11.80
CA VAL A 238 0.75 -7.01 12.03
C VAL A 238 1.99 -6.62 11.22
N ASP A 239 3.08 -6.31 11.91
CA ASP A 239 4.36 -6.04 11.27
C ASP A 239 5.11 -7.34 11.05
N GLY A 240 5.55 -7.56 9.82
CA GLY A 240 6.35 -8.70 9.43
C GLY A 240 7.84 -8.39 9.55
N LYS A 241 8.65 -9.29 8.99
CA LYS A 241 10.07 -9.04 8.82
C LYS A 241 10.29 -7.87 7.85
N GLN A 242 11.18 -6.96 8.24
CA GLN A 242 11.70 -5.89 7.41
C GLN A 242 13.22 -6.00 7.33
N ASP A 243 13.78 -5.64 6.20
CA ASP A 243 15.20 -5.60 5.93
C ASP A 243 15.80 -4.30 6.45
N LYS A 244 16.68 -4.44 7.45
CA LYS A 244 17.47 -3.34 7.99
C LYS A 244 18.85 -3.37 7.33
N TYR A 245 19.16 -2.38 6.50
CA TYR A 245 20.39 -2.37 5.71
C TYR A 245 21.66 -2.46 6.54
N THR A 246 21.69 -1.82 7.70
CA THR A 246 22.83 -1.91 8.63
C THR A 246 23.02 -3.34 9.15
N ASP A 247 21.93 -4.05 9.42
CA ASP A 247 21.97 -5.43 9.91
C ASP A 247 22.36 -6.39 8.78
N LEU A 248 21.81 -6.20 7.57
CA LEU A 248 22.20 -6.94 6.38
C LEU A 248 23.67 -6.71 6.03
N TRP A 249 24.16 -5.49 6.09
CA TRP A 249 25.56 -5.15 5.84
C TRP A 249 26.50 -5.90 6.78
N LYS A 250 26.20 -5.89 8.09
CA LYS A 250 26.96 -6.67 9.09
C LYS A 250 26.89 -8.17 8.81
N ALA A 251 25.69 -8.69 8.54
CA ALA A 251 25.46 -10.12 8.30
C ALA A 251 26.12 -10.61 7.00
N GLN A 252 26.24 -9.75 5.98
CA GLN A 252 26.76 -10.08 4.65
C GLN A 252 28.25 -9.71 4.48
N GLY A 253 28.95 -9.40 5.58
CA GLY A 253 30.42 -9.29 5.59
C GLY A 253 30.97 -7.89 5.38
N GLY A 254 30.14 -6.84 5.49
CA GLY A 254 30.60 -5.45 5.58
C GLY A 254 31.11 -4.85 4.27
N GLY A 255 30.70 -5.37 3.11
CA GLY A 255 31.12 -4.88 1.80
C GLY A 255 30.34 -3.65 1.29
N HIS A 256 30.65 -3.21 0.07
CA HIS A 256 29.90 -2.14 -0.62
C HIS A 256 28.65 -2.65 -1.36
N GLU A 257 28.20 -3.87 -1.07
CA GLU A 257 27.00 -4.47 -1.67
C GLU A 257 26.24 -5.30 -0.62
N ILE A 258 24.92 -5.12 -0.57
CA ILE A 258 24.00 -5.95 0.22
C ILE A 258 22.85 -6.47 -0.65
N ALA A 259 22.24 -7.58 -0.25
CA ALA A 259 21.02 -8.10 -0.84
C ALA A 259 19.89 -8.13 0.20
N THR A 260 18.70 -7.68 -0.17
CA THR A 260 17.51 -7.85 0.68
C THR A 260 17.12 -9.33 0.75
N GLU A 261 16.34 -9.74 1.76
CA GLU A 261 16.02 -11.15 2.02
C GLU A 261 14.60 -11.39 2.58
N ALA A 262 13.90 -10.37 3.08
CA ALA A 262 12.57 -10.53 3.68
C ALA A 262 11.54 -11.05 2.67
N GLN A 263 10.58 -11.85 3.15
CA GLN A 263 9.47 -12.44 2.39
C GLN A 263 8.11 -12.15 3.03
N ALA A 264 8.01 -11.02 3.72
CA ALA A 264 6.89 -10.60 4.56
C ALA A 264 6.54 -11.58 5.70
N GLU A 265 7.52 -12.37 6.16
CA GLU A 265 7.31 -13.39 7.18
C GLU A 265 6.74 -12.78 8.46
N GLY A 266 5.77 -13.46 9.05
CA GLY A 266 5.10 -12.99 10.26
C GLY A 266 3.91 -12.07 10.02
N ALA A 267 3.79 -11.39 8.88
CA ALA A 267 2.62 -10.56 8.56
C ALA A 267 1.59 -11.23 7.64
N ILE A 268 2.01 -12.24 6.89
CA ILE A 268 1.18 -12.95 5.91
C ILE A 268 0.85 -14.38 6.36
N GLU A 269 -0.29 -14.92 5.92
CA GLU A 269 -0.56 -16.35 6.06
C GLU A 269 0.35 -17.19 5.16
N GLY A 270 0.92 -18.26 5.72
CA GLY A 270 1.79 -19.15 4.94
C GLY A 270 3.14 -18.52 4.66
N MET A 271 3.67 -18.74 3.45
CA MET A 271 4.97 -18.22 3.01
C MET A 271 4.84 -17.49 1.67
N GLY A 272 5.78 -16.60 1.33
CA GLY A 272 5.75 -15.86 0.07
C GLY A 272 5.54 -16.73 -1.18
N ALA A 273 6.14 -17.92 -1.22
CA ALA A 273 5.97 -18.88 -2.31
C ALA A 273 4.52 -19.37 -2.52
N ASP A 274 3.67 -19.36 -1.48
CA ASP A 274 2.26 -19.74 -1.59
C ASP A 274 1.43 -18.76 -2.44
N TYR A 275 1.95 -17.55 -2.66
CA TYR A 275 1.33 -16.49 -3.45
C TYR A 275 1.86 -16.42 -4.88
N LYS A 276 2.85 -17.26 -5.22
CA LYS A 276 3.45 -17.31 -6.55
C LYS A 276 2.46 -17.86 -7.57
N MET A 277 2.39 -17.20 -8.71
CA MET A 277 1.48 -17.51 -9.80
C MET A 277 2.21 -18.26 -10.92
N ALA A 278 1.50 -19.17 -11.59
CA ALA A 278 2.03 -19.91 -12.72
C ALA A 278 2.04 -19.09 -14.03
N ASP A 279 1.20 -18.05 -14.14
CA ASP A 279 1.05 -17.21 -15.32
C ASP A 279 0.73 -15.77 -14.90
N PHE A 280 1.03 -14.81 -15.78
CA PHE A 280 0.79 -13.37 -15.59
C PHE A 280 -0.67 -13.08 -15.23
N PHE A 281 -1.61 -13.70 -15.96
CA PHE A 281 -3.05 -13.57 -15.70
C PHE A 281 -3.63 -14.76 -14.92
N GLY A 282 -2.78 -15.55 -14.27
CA GLY A 282 -3.24 -16.64 -13.42
C GLY A 282 -4.14 -16.11 -12.31
N THR A 283 -5.12 -16.92 -11.91
CA THR A 283 -5.99 -16.64 -10.75
C THR A 283 -5.96 -17.75 -9.72
N ASP A 284 -5.32 -18.87 -10.04
CA ASP A 284 -5.32 -20.07 -9.23
C ASP A 284 -4.01 -20.15 -8.42
N PHE A 285 -4.15 -20.08 -7.11
CA PHE A 285 -3.09 -20.24 -6.11
C PHE A 285 -3.72 -20.68 -4.79
N LYS A 286 -2.89 -21.01 -3.79
CA LYS A 286 -3.33 -21.63 -2.52
C LYS A 286 -4.46 -20.87 -1.83
N TYR A 287 -4.43 -19.53 -1.87
CA TYR A 287 -5.40 -18.66 -1.21
C TYR A 287 -6.32 -17.92 -2.17
N SER A 288 -6.51 -18.42 -3.39
CA SER A 288 -7.38 -17.75 -4.37
C SER A 288 -8.78 -17.49 -3.83
N ARG A 289 -9.29 -16.31 -4.15
CA ARG A 289 -10.66 -15.87 -3.88
C ARG A 289 -11.42 -15.59 -5.18
N PHE A 290 -10.74 -15.69 -6.32
CA PHE A 290 -11.29 -15.34 -7.61
C PHE A 290 -12.37 -16.34 -8.01
N ALA A 291 -13.56 -15.84 -8.33
CA ALA A 291 -14.74 -16.63 -8.68
C ALA A 291 -15.21 -17.65 -7.62
N VAL A 292 -14.75 -17.52 -6.37
CA VAL A 292 -15.20 -18.36 -5.25
C VAL A 292 -16.48 -17.78 -4.65
N ALA A 293 -17.39 -18.64 -4.18
CA ALA A 293 -18.68 -18.23 -3.62
C ALA A 293 -18.60 -17.75 -2.17
N GLU A 294 -17.63 -18.25 -1.40
CA GLU A 294 -17.45 -17.97 0.02
C GLU A 294 -16.00 -18.22 0.43
N ALA A 295 -15.44 -17.36 1.27
CA ALA A 295 -14.12 -17.58 1.83
C ALA A 295 -13.94 -16.86 3.17
N PRO A 296 -13.27 -17.50 4.15
CA PRO A 296 -13.00 -16.88 5.43
C PRO A 296 -11.90 -15.81 5.34
N VAL A 297 -11.90 -14.93 6.32
CA VAL A 297 -10.79 -14.00 6.63
C VAL A 297 -9.51 -14.77 6.98
N ARG A 298 -8.35 -14.09 6.94
CA ARG A 298 -7.11 -14.66 7.47
C ARG A 298 -7.22 -14.91 8.98
N ASP A 299 -6.45 -15.87 9.46
CA ASP A 299 -6.32 -16.23 10.85
C ASP A 299 -5.10 -15.51 11.46
N VAL A 300 -5.36 -14.32 12.00
CA VAL A 300 -4.33 -13.45 12.59
C VAL A 300 -3.62 -14.10 13.78
N SER A 301 -4.25 -15.07 14.46
CA SER A 301 -3.61 -15.80 15.56
C SER A 301 -2.42 -16.66 15.11
N LYS A 302 -2.31 -16.97 13.82
CA LYS A 302 -1.21 -17.74 13.23
C LYS A 302 -0.04 -16.86 12.77
N LEU A 303 -0.19 -15.55 12.84
CA LEU A 303 0.81 -14.60 12.37
C LEU A 303 1.83 -14.32 13.47
N ALA A 304 3.10 -14.60 13.18
CA ALA A 304 4.20 -14.49 14.14
C ALA A 304 4.78 -13.07 14.28
N GLY A 305 4.31 -12.13 13.45
CA GLY A 305 4.73 -10.73 13.45
C GLY A 305 4.34 -9.96 14.71
N THR A 306 4.71 -8.69 14.77
CA THR A 306 4.35 -7.83 15.91
C THR A 306 2.92 -7.33 15.76
N HIS A 307 2.06 -7.66 16.72
CA HIS A 307 0.64 -7.28 16.69
C HIS A 307 0.43 -5.93 17.36
N ARG A 308 -0.29 -5.02 16.72
CA ARG A 308 -0.72 -3.76 17.30
C ARG A 308 -2.19 -3.53 17.02
N LEU A 309 -2.97 -3.30 18.08
CA LEU A 309 -4.35 -2.89 17.95
C LEU A 309 -4.40 -1.48 17.35
N VAL A 310 -5.09 -1.33 16.21
CA VAL A 310 -5.35 -0.03 15.63
C VAL A 310 -6.46 0.63 16.44
N ARG A 311 -6.07 1.48 17.39
CA ARG A 311 -7.01 2.44 17.95
C ARG A 311 -7.28 3.47 16.88
N LEU A 312 -8.41 3.35 16.19
CA LEU A 312 -8.96 4.44 15.40
C LEU A 312 -8.95 5.68 16.30
N SER A 313 -8.11 6.65 15.97
CA SER A 313 -8.04 7.92 16.69
C SER A 313 -9.45 8.51 16.69
N GLY A 314 -10.05 8.51 17.87
CA GLY A 314 -11.33 9.14 18.13
C GLY A 314 -11.19 10.63 17.93
N ASP A 315 -11.46 11.08 16.70
CA ASP A 315 -11.85 12.46 16.39
C ASP A 315 -12.66 12.56 15.08
N ALA A 316 -12.86 11.46 14.35
CA ALA A 316 -13.93 11.37 13.37
C ALA A 316 -15.24 11.04 14.08
N GLY A 317 -16.01 12.08 14.42
CA GLY A 317 -17.39 11.91 14.86
C GLY A 317 -18.14 10.96 13.92
N VAL A 318 -18.76 9.91 14.50
CA VAL A 318 -19.69 8.97 13.84
C VAL A 318 -19.30 8.57 12.40
N GLY A 319 -18.57 7.45 12.26
CA GLY A 319 -18.84 6.53 11.15
C GLY A 319 -17.87 6.46 9.96
N THR A 320 -16.57 6.69 10.14
CA THR A 320 -15.58 6.26 9.12
C THR A 320 -15.10 4.84 9.46
N PRO A 321 -15.43 3.81 8.65
CA PRO A 321 -14.98 2.44 8.90
C PRO A 321 -13.47 2.30 8.67
N SER A 322 -12.80 1.49 9.49
CA SER A 322 -11.36 1.19 9.39
C SER A 322 -10.91 0.69 8.02
N TRP A 323 -11.80 0.00 7.28
CA TRP A 323 -11.49 -0.58 5.98
C TRP A 323 -11.24 0.43 4.85
N ARG A 324 -11.46 1.74 5.03
CA ARG A 324 -11.28 2.75 3.96
C ARG A 324 -9.82 3.13 3.68
N VAL A 325 -8.86 2.54 4.38
CA VAL A 325 -7.43 2.80 4.21
C VAL A 325 -6.92 2.09 2.95
N SER A 326 -6.10 2.80 2.17
CA SER A 326 -5.40 2.20 1.05
C SER A 326 -4.22 1.36 1.55
N ALA A 327 -4.07 0.16 1.00
CA ALA A 327 -2.95 -0.74 1.27
C ALA A 327 -2.23 -1.05 -0.04
N GLY A 328 -0.94 -1.40 0.00
CA GLY A 328 -0.18 -1.44 -1.23
C GLY A 328 1.28 -1.78 -1.13
N THR A 329 1.99 -1.55 -2.24
CA THR A 329 3.44 -1.52 -2.31
C THR A 329 3.90 -0.10 -2.51
N ILE A 330 4.99 0.29 -1.85
CA ILE A 330 5.67 1.56 -2.07
C ILE A 330 7.15 1.25 -2.25
N GLY A 331 7.72 1.67 -3.38
CA GLY A 331 9.15 1.75 -3.60
C GLY A 331 9.75 3.07 -3.13
N ASP A 332 11.06 3.16 -3.21
CA ASP A 332 11.87 3.88 -2.21
C ASP A 332 11.94 5.41 -2.34
N ASP A 333 11.33 6.00 -3.35
CA ASP A 333 11.54 7.41 -3.68
C ASP A 333 10.60 8.38 -2.94
N GLU A 334 9.67 7.87 -2.13
CA GLU A 334 8.69 8.69 -1.41
C GLU A 334 9.06 9.08 0.04
N ARG A 335 10.18 8.60 0.58
CA ARG A 335 10.73 9.20 1.80
C ARG A 335 11.57 10.42 1.44
N GLY A 336 10.85 11.54 1.34
CA GLY A 336 11.45 12.87 1.43
C GLY A 336 12.38 12.98 2.63
N GLU A 337 13.41 13.79 2.43
CA GLU A 337 14.31 14.38 3.42
C GLU A 337 13.72 14.34 4.84
N ASP A 338 14.42 13.68 5.79
CA ASP A 338 14.76 14.28 7.08
C ASP A 338 15.39 13.29 8.11
N HIS A 339 16.50 13.75 8.70
CA HIS A 339 17.13 13.41 10.00
C HIS A 339 18.30 12.39 10.07
N ASP A 340 19.48 12.81 9.62
CA ASP A 340 20.68 13.21 10.41
C ASP A 340 20.94 12.64 11.84
N ASP A 341 20.97 11.33 12.08
CA ASP A 341 21.56 10.82 13.35
C ASP A 341 22.47 9.57 13.23
N ASP A 342 22.70 9.03 12.03
CA ASP A 342 23.51 7.79 11.83
C ASP A 342 24.84 8.01 11.08
N ASP A 343 25.33 9.26 11.02
CA ASP A 343 26.56 9.64 10.29
C ASP A 343 27.85 8.97 10.82
N ASP A 344 27.87 8.46 12.05
CA ASP A 344 29.09 7.96 12.67
C ASP A 344 29.48 6.53 12.26
N ILE A 345 28.54 5.70 11.77
CA ILE A 345 28.88 4.34 11.31
C ILE A 345 29.62 4.37 9.97
N TRP A 346 29.33 5.35 9.12
CA TRP A 346 29.75 5.36 7.72
C TRP A 346 30.93 6.29 7.41
N ARG A 347 31.31 7.19 8.33
CA ARG A 347 32.51 8.04 8.21
C ARG A 347 33.81 7.26 8.02
N HIS A 348 33.87 6.02 8.51
CA HIS A 348 35.06 5.16 8.36
C HIS A 348 35.23 4.56 6.95
N LEU A 349 34.27 4.76 6.04
CA LEU A 349 34.33 4.32 4.64
C LEU A 349 34.64 5.45 3.66
N ALA A 350 34.76 6.70 4.13
CA ALA A 350 35.31 7.76 3.29
C ALA A 350 36.78 7.40 2.98
N PRO A 351 37.23 7.51 1.72
CA PRO A 351 38.66 7.42 1.44
C PRO A 351 39.38 8.44 2.33
N PRO A 352 40.56 8.12 2.90
CA PRO A 352 41.29 9.07 3.71
C PRO A 352 41.45 10.36 2.90
N GLU A 353 41.05 11.48 3.47
CA GLU A 353 41.37 12.79 2.91
C GLU A 353 42.88 12.81 2.71
N ASP A 354 43.29 12.95 1.45
CA ASP A 354 44.67 13.18 1.07
C ASP A 354 45.05 14.54 1.65
N THR A 355 45.48 14.54 2.91
CA THR A 355 46.14 15.68 3.52
C THR A 355 47.49 15.77 2.82
N GLY A 356 47.50 16.44 1.67
CA GLY A 356 48.69 16.84 0.95
C GLY A 356 49.58 17.66 1.87
N GLU A 357 50.43 16.96 2.62
CA GLU A 357 51.55 17.53 3.34
C GLU A 357 52.61 17.82 2.27
N GLU A 358 52.58 19.04 1.74
CA GLU A 358 53.63 19.57 0.89
C GLU A 358 54.92 19.65 1.72
N ASP A 359 55.73 18.58 1.65
CA ASP A 359 57.12 18.59 2.08
C ASP A 359 57.91 19.54 1.17
N HIS A 360 58.02 20.80 1.61
CA HIS A 360 59.03 21.73 1.12
C HIS A 360 60.41 21.25 1.58
N ALA A 361 61.03 20.39 0.78
CA ALA A 361 62.45 20.11 0.86
C ALA A 361 63.22 21.33 0.30
N GLU A 362 63.83 22.12 1.20
CA GLU A 362 64.99 22.94 0.89
C GLU A 362 66.15 22.04 0.44
N ALA A 363 66.72 22.32 -0.74
CA ALA A 363 68.08 21.93 -1.09
C ALA A 363 68.68 22.90 -2.10
N ASP A 364 69.75 23.56 -1.62
CA ASP A 364 70.88 24.27 -2.26
C ASP A 364 70.68 25.54 -3.11
#